data_AF-A0A5C2CX16-F1
#
_entry.id   AF-A0A5C2CX16-F1
#
_cell.length_a   1.000
_cell.length_b   1.000
_cell.length_c   1.000
_cell.angle_alpha   90.00
_cell.angle_beta   90.00
_cell.angle_gamma   90.00
#
_symmetry.space_group_name_H-M   'P 1'
#
loop_
_entity.id
_entity.type
_entity.pdbx_description
1 polymer ?
#
loop_
_entity_poly.entity_id
_entity_poly.type
_entity_poly.pdbx_seq_one_letter_code
_entity_poly.pdbx_strand_id
1 'polypeptide(L)'
;MIPPEDRVHSPYTGWTRQHWGAVADRMLTALDPYWSPGGARIDLPGPPSRNGTVSDGLEGFARTFLLAGFRIAGERGADPGGLLERYARGLAAGTDPGSPEAWPRPDELGQAKVEAASVALVLQMTRPWLWDQLDDVVRERIVAWLGTVVGQPYPPINWVWFRIVVESFLREAGGPWSAEDIEQDLAVHQSLRRANGWLSDGQERSYDHYTGWALHTYPLLWTHLFDVTGSLCPQELRDQWSADLARYVDDAAVLVGVDGSPLMQGRSLTYRFAAAAPFWVGAITGVSGQEPGLVRRAASGMLRHFVDNGALEPDGVLRLGWHREWPRSVSPTPVPVRRTGRRKECSGWPHRRIILYGQLSNVHCRWTKAMSHG
;
A
#
# COMPACT_ATOMS: atom_id res chain seq x y z
N MET A 1 -17.79 -16.07 -1.73
CA MET A 1 -17.37 -17.48 -1.92
C MET A 1 -16.20 -17.48 -2.90
N ILE A 2 -15.17 -18.30 -2.67
CA ILE A 2 -14.03 -18.41 -3.61
C ILE A 2 -14.52 -19.14 -4.87
N PRO A 3 -14.30 -18.62 -6.09
CA PRO A 3 -14.69 -19.30 -7.33
C PRO A 3 -13.98 -20.66 -7.52
N PRO A 4 -14.51 -21.54 -8.39
CA PRO A 4 -13.77 -22.73 -8.82
C PRO A 4 -12.45 -22.37 -9.53
N GLU A 5 -11.45 -23.23 -9.38
CA GLU A 5 -10.16 -23.06 -10.05
C GLU A 5 -10.30 -23.07 -11.58
N ASP A 6 -9.60 -22.14 -12.25
CA ASP A 6 -9.46 -22.08 -13.71
C ASP A 6 -8.04 -22.47 -14.10
N ARG A 7 -7.87 -23.77 -14.36
CA ARG A 7 -6.60 -24.38 -14.78
C ARG A 7 -6.30 -24.19 -16.27
N VAL A 8 -7.23 -23.65 -17.04
CA VAL A 8 -7.01 -23.32 -18.46
C VAL A 8 -6.21 -22.04 -18.56
N HIS A 9 -6.64 -20.97 -17.88
CA HIS A 9 -5.95 -19.67 -17.89
C HIS A 9 -4.86 -19.54 -16.82
N SER A 10 -4.91 -20.36 -15.78
CA SER A 10 -3.91 -20.39 -14.71
C SER A 10 -3.51 -21.84 -14.37
N PRO A 11 -2.71 -22.51 -15.22
CA PRO A 11 -2.41 -23.94 -15.06
C PRO A 11 -1.81 -24.30 -13.71
N TYR A 12 -0.98 -23.41 -13.15
CA TYR A 12 -0.22 -23.70 -11.93
C TYR A 12 -0.97 -23.40 -10.64
N THR A 13 -1.71 -22.30 -10.57
CA THR A 13 -2.41 -21.92 -9.34
C THR A 13 -3.91 -22.15 -9.42
N GLY A 14 -4.50 -22.24 -10.61
CA GLY A 14 -5.95 -22.21 -10.81
C GLY A 14 -6.59 -20.84 -10.50
N TRP A 15 -5.80 -19.89 -9.98
CA TRP A 15 -6.29 -18.61 -9.50
C TRP A 15 -6.14 -17.54 -10.57
N THR A 16 -7.21 -16.78 -10.74
CA THR A 16 -7.38 -15.74 -11.76
C THR A 16 -7.83 -14.43 -11.12
N ARG A 17 -8.08 -13.41 -11.93
CA ARG A 17 -8.67 -12.14 -11.51
C ARG A 17 -9.92 -12.32 -10.63
N GLN A 18 -10.77 -13.30 -10.95
CA GLN A 18 -11.99 -13.56 -10.17
C GLN A 18 -11.68 -13.99 -8.73
N HIS A 19 -10.59 -14.71 -8.51
CA HIS A 19 -10.16 -15.12 -7.18
C HIS A 19 -9.61 -13.94 -6.37
N TRP A 20 -8.81 -13.08 -7.00
CA TRP A 20 -8.36 -11.82 -6.39
C TRP A 20 -9.55 -10.94 -5.98
N GLY A 21 -10.52 -10.74 -6.88
CA GLY A 21 -11.74 -9.99 -6.58
C GLY A 21 -12.56 -10.61 -5.45
N ALA A 22 -12.76 -11.93 -5.45
CA ALA A 22 -13.50 -12.61 -4.39
C ALA A 22 -12.82 -12.53 -3.01
N VAL A 23 -11.48 -12.58 -2.97
CA VAL A 23 -10.72 -12.41 -1.73
C VAL A 23 -10.78 -10.96 -1.24
N ALA A 24 -10.63 -9.98 -2.15
CA ALA A 24 -10.80 -8.57 -1.86
C ALA A 24 -12.19 -8.27 -1.25
N ASP A 25 -13.24 -8.74 -1.92
CA ASP A 25 -14.63 -8.52 -1.49
C ASP A 25 -14.90 -9.18 -0.14
N ARG A 26 -14.37 -10.40 0.10
CA ARG A 26 -14.45 -11.07 1.41
C ARG A 26 -13.77 -10.26 2.50
N MET A 27 -12.56 -9.77 2.24
CA MET A 27 -11.79 -8.99 3.21
C MET A 27 -12.46 -7.65 3.53
N LEU A 28 -13.04 -6.98 2.54
CA LEU A 28 -13.75 -5.71 2.73
C LEU A 28 -15.07 -5.90 3.49
N THR A 29 -15.85 -6.93 3.13
CA THR A 29 -17.12 -7.26 3.80
C THR A 29 -16.90 -7.66 5.27
N ALA A 30 -15.81 -8.36 5.57
CA ALA A 30 -15.44 -8.75 6.93
C ALA A 30 -15.25 -7.56 7.90
N LEU A 31 -15.11 -6.34 7.36
CA LEU A 31 -14.91 -5.12 8.14
C LEU A 31 -16.21 -4.56 8.71
N ASP A 32 -17.38 -4.99 8.20
CA ASP A 32 -18.69 -4.42 8.55
C ASP A 32 -18.92 -4.18 10.05
N PRO A 33 -18.56 -5.11 10.95
CA PRO A 33 -18.77 -4.93 12.39
C PRO A 33 -17.85 -3.90 13.06
N TYR A 34 -16.78 -3.46 12.38
CA TYR A 34 -15.68 -2.69 12.97
C TYR A 34 -15.67 -1.22 12.55
N TRP A 35 -16.58 -0.80 11.68
CA TRP A 35 -16.68 0.61 11.31
C TRP A 35 -17.18 1.44 12.47
N SER A 36 -16.57 2.60 12.68
CA SER A 36 -17.08 3.61 13.59
C SER A 36 -18.43 4.16 13.09
N PRO A 37 -19.28 4.72 13.98
CA PRO A 37 -20.59 5.27 13.59
C PRO A 37 -20.57 6.25 12.40
N GLY A 38 -19.58 7.16 12.35
CA GLY A 38 -19.38 8.11 11.24
C GLY A 38 -18.60 7.52 10.06
N GLY A 39 -18.09 6.29 10.20
CA GLY A 39 -17.31 5.60 9.18
C GLY A 39 -15.88 6.10 9.01
N ALA A 40 -15.39 7.01 9.86
CA ALA A 40 -14.03 7.53 9.73
C ALA A 40 -12.95 6.52 10.19
N ARG A 41 -13.29 5.55 11.04
CA ARG A 41 -12.34 4.59 11.59
C ARG A 41 -12.81 3.15 11.39
N ILE A 42 -11.85 2.24 11.35
CA ILE A 42 -12.11 0.80 11.42
C ILE A 42 -11.38 0.24 12.64
N ASP A 43 -12.12 0.03 13.71
CA ASP A 43 -11.61 -0.29 15.04
C ASP A 43 -11.49 -1.83 15.21
N LEU A 44 -10.44 -2.40 14.62
CA LEU A 44 -10.18 -3.85 14.62
C LEU A 44 -9.84 -4.41 16.03
N PRO A 45 -10.24 -5.65 16.35
CA PRO A 45 -10.36 -6.11 17.75
C PRO A 45 -9.05 -6.58 18.38
N GLY A 46 -8.52 -5.85 19.38
CA GLY A 46 -7.47 -6.28 20.34
C GLY A 46 -6.57 -5.12 20.81
N PRO A 47 -5.36 -5.35 21.37
CA PRO A 47 -4.65 -4.30 22.11
C PRO A 47 -4.26 -3.10 21.22
N PRO A 48 -4.41 -1.86 21.72
CA PRO A 48 -4.02 -0.68 20.96
C PRO A 48 -2.50 -0.63 20.73
N SER A 49 -2.10 0.03 19.64
CA SER A 49 -0.70 0.37 19.39
C SER A 49 -0.23 1.50 20.31
N ARG A 50 1.06 1.81 20.25
CA ARG A 50 1.65 2.95 20.97
C ARG A 50 1.09 4.30 20.52
N ASN A 51 0.49 4.37 19.33
CA ASN A 51 -0.08 5.60 18.78
C ASN A 51 -1.55 5.80 19.21
N GLY A 52 -2.13 4.84 19.93
CA GLY A 52 -3.48 4.91 20.47
C GLY A 52 -4.57 4.48 19.48
N THR A 53 -5.75 4.18 20.03
CA THR A 53 -6.88 3.59 19.29
C THR A 53 -7.36 4.45 18.11
N VAL A 54 -7.31 5.78 18.23
CA VAL A 54 -7.74 6.68 17.14
C VAL A 54 -6.80 6.55 15.94
N SER A 55 -5.48 6.52 16.17
CA SER A 55 -4.49 6.27 15.12
C SER A 55 -4.66 4.88 14.50
N ASP A 56 -4.94 3.88 15.33
CA ASP A 56 -5.14 2.50 14.87
C ASP A 56 -6.39 2.39 13.99
N GLY A 57 -7.46 3.11 14.34
CA GLY A 57 -8.69 3.18 13.57
C GLY A 57 -8.52 3.92 12.22
N LEU A 58 -7.72 4.99 12.19
CA LEU A 58 -7.29 5.65 10.94
C LEU A 58 -6.47 4.70 10.08
N GLU A 59 -5.54 3.95 10.68
CA GLU A 59 -4.80 2.92 9.96
C GLU A 59 -5.75 1.85 9.38
N GLY A 60 -6.70 1.34 10.17
CA GLY A 60 -7.73 0.44 9.69
C GLY A 60 -8.50 1.00 8.47
N PHE A 61 -8.91 2.27 8.54
CA PHE A 61 -9.54 2.97 7.43
C PHE A 61 -8.63 3.04 6.20
N ALA A 62 -7.45 3.65 6.33
CA ALA A 62 -6.56 3.95 5.20
C ALA A 62 -6.03 2.69 4.50
N ARG A 63 -5.73 1.64 5.26
CA ARG A 63 -5.18 0.38 4.72
C ARG A 63 -6.22 -0.44 3.97
N THR A 64 -7.47 -0.42 4.45
CA THR A 64 -8.58 -1.08 3.76
C THR A 64 -9.08 -0.23 2.58
N PHE A 65 -8.95 1.10 2.68
CA PHE A 65 -9.23 2.02 1.58
C PHE A 65 -8.31 1.77 0.38
N LEU A 66 -7.04 1.41 0.60
CA LEU A 66 -6.16 0.96 -0.50
C LEU A 66 -6.74 -0.21 -1.26
N LEU A 67 -7.14 -1.26 -0.53
CA LEU A 67 -7.78 -2.44 -1.11
C LEU A 67 -9.05 -2.05 -1.88
N ALA A 68 -9.95 -1.28 -1.26
CA ALA A 68 -11.16 -0.78 -1.92
C ALA A 68 -10.82 0.02 -3.18
N GLY A 69 -9.83 0.91 -3.13
CA GLY A 69 -9.37 1.72 -4.24
C GLY A 69 -8.94 0.89 -5.44
N PHE A 70 -8.06 -0.10 -5.24
CA PHE A 70 -7.63 -0.99 -6.32
C PHE A 70 -8.78 -1.83 -6.86
N ARG A 71 -9.68 -2.28 -5.98
CA ARG A 71 -10.87 -3.05 -6.36
C ARG A 71 -11.85 -2.25 -7.21
N ILE A 72 -12.08 -0.98 -6.88
CA ILE A 72 -12.95 -0.04 -7.60
C ILE A 72 -12.34 0.36 -8.94
N ALA A 73 -11.07 0.80 -8.93
CA ALA A 73 -10.37 1.18 -10.15
C ALA A 73 -10.27 0.00 -11.13
N GLY A 74 -10.07 -1.19 -10.60
CA GLY A 74 -10.05 -2.43 -11.35
C GLY A 74 -11.34 -2.81 -12.05
N GLU A 75 -12.49 -2.36 -11.54
CA GLU A 75 -13.79 -2.50 -12.19
C GLU A 75 -14.27 -1.23 -12.87
N ARG A 76 -13.37 -0.25 -13.08
CA ARG A 76 -13.69 1.02 -13.72
C ARG A 76 -14.85 1.75 -13.02
N GLY A 77 -14.83 1.74 -11.69
CA GLY A 77 -15.82 2.44 -10.87
C GLY A 77 -17.06 1.64 -10.54
N ALA A 78 -17.22 0.40 -11.05
CA ALA A 78 -18.36 -0.42 -10.65
C ALA A 78 -18.23 -0.83 -9.18
N ASP A 79 -19.20 -0.40 -8.38
CA ASP A 79 -19.22 -0.56 -6.93
C ASP A 79 -20.58 -1.09 -6.44
N PRO A 80 -20.89 -2.37 -6.70
CA PRO A 80 -22.16 -2.97 -6.25
C PRO A 80 -22.26 -3.07 -4.72
N GLY A 81 -21.14 -2.92 -4.00
CA GLY A 81 -21.08 -2.99 -2.54
C GLY A 81 -21.21 -1.65 -1.83
N GLY A 82 -21.32 -0.54 -2.57
CA GLY A 82 -21.44 0.82 -1.99
C GLY A 82 -20.21 1.25 -1.18
N LEU A 83 -19.01 0.77 -1.53
CA LEU A 83 -17.76 1.14 -0.90
C LEU A 83 -17.45 2.64 -1.07
N LEU A 84 -17.69 3.21 -2.26
CA LEU A 84 -17.43 4.62 -2.58
C LEU A 84 -18.17 5.55 -1.60
N GLU A 85 -19.48 5.34 -1.43
CA GLU A 85 -20.28 6.12 -0.49
C GLU A 85 -19.80 5.95 0.95
N ARG A 86 -19.46 4.71 1.35
CA ARG A 86 -18.99 4.42 2.71
C ARG A 86 -17.66 5.14 3.01
N TYR A 87 -16.69 5.06 2.10
CA TYR A 87 -15.41 5.75 2.26
C TYR A 87 -15.56 7.27 2.11
N ALA A 88 -16.48 7.78 1.30
CA ALA A 88 -16.80 9.21 1.21
C ALA A 88 -17.30 9.78 2.55
N ARG A 89 -18.23 9.09 3.22
CA ARG A 89 -18.69 9.47 4.57
C ARG A 89 -17.55 9.45 5.59
N GLY A 90 -16.71 8.43 5.53
CA GLY A 90 -15.54 8.33 6.41
C GLY A 90 -14.52 9.43 6.19
N LEU A 91 -14.25 9.83 4.95
CA LEU A 91 -13.41 10.99 4.62
C LEU A 91 -14.00 12.28 5.19
N ALA A 92 -15.31 12.50 5.02
CA ALA A 92 -15.99 13.68 5.54
C ALA A 92 -15.93 13.75 7.07
N ALA A 93 -16.20 12.65 7.77
CA ALA A 93 -16.17 12.58 9.22
C ALA A 93 -14.75 12.61 9.80
N GLY A 94 -13.77 12.00 9.12
CA GLY A 94 -12.38 11.92 9.57
C GLY A 94 -11.58 13.20 9.37
N THR A 95 -11.87 13.97 8.31
CA THR A 95 -11.16 15.23 8.03
C THR A 95 -11.80 16.47 8.64
N ASP A 96 -13.00 16.36 9.22
CA ASP A 96 -13.64 17.44 9.97
C ASP A 96 -13.08 17.54 11.40
N PRO A 97 -12.37 18.62 11.77
CA PRO A 97 -11.84 18.80 13.13
C PRO A 97 -12.92 18.90 14.22
N GLY A 98 -14.17 19.22 13.85
CA GLY A 98 -15.30 19.27 14.78
C GLY A 98 -15.99 17.92 14.97
N SER A 99 -15.62 16.90 14.19
CA SER A 99 -16.18 15.56 14.30
C SER A 99 -15.66 14.83 15.55
N PRO A 100 -16.52 14.06 16.25
CA PRO A 100 -16.05 13.14 17.31
C PRO A 100 -15.15 12.01 16.76
N GLU A 101 -15.07 11.87 15.44
CA GLU A 101 -14.21 10.90 14.76
C GLU A 101 -13.06 11.53 13.96
N ALA A 102 -12.73 12.79 14.25
CA ALA A 102 -11.62 13.50 13.63
C ALA A 102 -10.32 12.67 13.70
N TRP A 103 -9.62 12.60 12.58
CA TRP A 103 -8.33 11.94 12.46
C TRP A 103 -7.22 12.78 13.07
N PRO A 104 -6.18 12.15 13.66
CA PRO A 104 -4.97 12.85 14.02
C PRO A 104 -4.36 13.48 12.76
N ARG A 105 -3.81 14.68 12.89
CA ARG A 105 -3.15 15.34 11.75
C ARG A 105 -1.74 14.77 11.52
N PRO A 106 -1.27 14.70 10.27
CA PRO A 106 0.09 14.26 9.94
C PRO A 106 1.23 15.06 10.61
N ASP A 107 1.01 16.33 10.94
CA ASP A 107 1.98 17.18 11.66
C ASP A 107 1.96 16.99 13.19
N GLU A 108 0.90 16.40 13.73
CA GLU A 108 0.76 16.10 15.15
C GLU A 108 1.19 14.67 15.49
N LEU A 109 0.93 13.73 14.58
CA LEU A 109 1.23 12.32 14.76
C LEU A 109 1.94 11.75 13.52
N GLY A 110 3.21 11.36 13.70
CA GLY A 110 4.02 10.85 12.60
C GLY A 110 3.45 9.61 11.90
N GLN A 111 2.66 8.78 12.60
CA GLN A 111 1.97 7.65 11.97
C GLN A 111 1.01 8.15 10.88
N ALA A 112 0.20 9.18 11.15
CA ALA A 112 -0.80 9.71 10.23
C ALA A 112 -0.22 10.18 8.89
N LYS A 113 1.08 10.49 8.79
CA LYS A 113 1.78 10.72 7.52
C LYS A 113 1.72 9.50 6.58
N VAL A 114 1.84 8.30 7.15
CA VAL A 114 1.79 7.03 6.41
C VAL A 114 0.37 6.78 5.88
N GLU A 115 -0.65 7.02 6.71
CA GLU A 115 -2.05 6.86 6.30
C GLU A 115 -2.48 7.95 5.31
N ALA A 116 -1.97 9.18 5.44
CA ALA A 116 -2.21 10.26 4.48
C ALA A 116 -1.80 9.89 3.05
N ALA A 117 -0.64 9.24 2.89
CA ALA A 117 -0.20 8.75 1.59
C ALA A 117 -1.14 7.68 1.00
N SER A 118 -1.69 6.81 1.85
CA SER A 118 -2.67 5.81 1.42
C SER A 118 -3.97 6.47 0.95
N VAL A 119 -4.46 7.47 1.70
CA VAL A 119 -5.66 8.24 1.33
C VAL A 119 -5.44 8.99 0.02
N ALA A 120 -4.35 9.75 -0.11
CA ALA A 120 -4.02 10.50 -1.33
C ALA A 120 -3.91 9.61 -2.57
N LEU A 121 -3.24 8.45 -2.43
CA LEU A 121 -3.10 7.48 -3.52
C LEU A 121 -4.46 6.97 -4.02
N VAL A 122 -5.37 6.63 -3.10
CA VAL A 122 -6.69 6.11 -3.48
C VAL A 122 -7.56 7.21 -4.07
N LEU A 123 -7.53 8.42 -3.50
CA LEU A 123 -8.24 9.58 -4.06
C LEU A 123 -7.80 9.86 -5.50
N GLN A 124 -6.50 9.80 -5.78
CA GLN A 124 -5.98 9.93 -7.15
C GLN A 124 -6.47 8.78 -8.04
N MET A 125 -6.28 7.54 -7.61
CA MET A 125 -6.63 6.34 -8.39
C MET A 125 -8.12 6.21 -8.70
N THR A 126 -8.97 6.72 -7.81
CA THR A 126 -10.44 6.67 -7.94
C THR A 126 -11.06 8.03 -8.28
N ARG A 127 -10.24 9.01 -8.72
CA ARG A 127 -10.62 10.41 -8.83
C ARG A 127 -11.98 10.67 -9.50
N PRO A 128 -12.30 10.09 -10.68
CA PRO A 128 -13.58 10.34 -11.34
C PRO A 128 -14.80 9.83 -10.58
N TRP A 129 -14.63 8.79 -9.74
CA TRP A 129 -15.71 8.11 -9.03
C TRP A 129 -15.85 8.54 -7.57
N LEU A 130 -14.79 9.12 -6.99
CA LEU A 130 -14.77 9.54 -5.59
C LEU A 130 -14.44 11.02 -5.43
N TRP A 131 -13.18 11.42 -5.62
CA TRP A 131 -12.73 12.79 -5.34
C TRP A 131 -13.57 13.86 -6.05
N ASP A 132 -13.85 13.68 -7.33
CA ASP A 132 -14.63 14.64 -8.13
C ASP A 132 -16.11 14.69 -7.70
N GLN A 133 -16.60 13.64 -7.02
CA GLN A 133 -17.98 13.53 -6.53
C GLN A 133 -18.17 14.00 -5.08
N LEU A 134 -17.09 14.31 -4.36
CA LEU A 134 -17.18 14.85 -2.99
C LEU A 134 -17.68 16.29 -3.00
N ASP A 135 -18.37 16.69 -1.94
CA ASP A 135 -18.75 18.09 -1.72
C ASP A 135 -17.51 18.98 -1.58
N ASP A 136 -17.60 20.24 -2.02
CA ASP A 136 -16.50 21.21 -1.96
C ASP A 136 -15.91 21.35 -0.56
N VAL A 137 -16.77 21.46 0.45
CA VAL A 137 -16.37 21.58 1.86
C VAL A 137 -15.58 20.35 2.33
N VAL A 138 -15.93 19.15 1.85
CA VAL A 138 -15.20 17.92 2.19
C VAL A 138 -13.85 17.91 1.48
N ARG A 139 -13.79 18.31 0.21
CA ARG A 139 -12.52 18.45 -0.53
C ARG A 139 -11.57 19.45 0.14
N GLU A 140 -12.07 20.60 0.57
CA GLU A 140 -11.30 21.61 1.30
C GLU A 140 -10.70 21.05 2.60
N ARG A 141 -11.49 20.29 3.36
CA ARG A 141 -11.02 19.64 4.60
C ARG A 141 -9.98 18.56 4.34
N ILE A 142 -10.16 17.74 3.31
CA ILE A 142 -9.15 16.76 2.89
C ILE A 142 -7.86 17.46 2.49
N VAL A 143 -7.93 18.52 1.68
CA VAL A 143 -6.76 19.32 1.29
C VAL A 143 -6.08 19.94 2.50
N ALA A 144 -6.85 20.48 3.46
CA ALA A 144 -6.30 21.04 4.69
C ALA A 144 -5.60 19.99 5.56
N TRP A 145 -6.19 18.79 5.70
CA TRP A 145 -5.62 17.69 6.47
C TRP A 145 -4.37 17.10 5.81
N LEU A 146 -4.38 16.91 4.49
CA LEU A 146 -3.21 16.45 3.73
C LEU A 146 -2.11 17.52 3.68
N GLY A 147 -2.48 18.80 3.55
CA GLY A 147 -1.55 19.92 3.41
C GLY A 147 -0.63 20.12 4.60
N THR A 148 -0.94 19.53 5.75
CA THR A 148 -0.07 19.60 6.94
C THR A 148 1.25 18.84 6.76
N VAL A 149 1.41 18.03 5.70
CA VAL A 149 2.68 17.34 5.41
C VAL A 149 3.73 18.24 4.79
N VAL A 150 3.32 19.33 4.15
CA VAL A 150 4.21 20.22 3.38
C VAL A 150 5.22 20.87 4.34
N GLY A 151 6.50 20.80 3.99
CA GLY A 151 7.61 21.30 4.80
C GLY A 151 7.89 20.51 6.08
N GLN A 152 7.19 19.39 6.33
CA GLN A 152 7.44 18.56 7.50
C GLN A 152 8.68 17.67 7.31
N PRO A 153 9.42 17.35 8.39
CA PRO A 153 10.53 16.41 8.29
C PRO A 153 10.03 14.98 8.06
N TYR A 154 10.68 14.26 7.15
CA TYR A 154 10.52 12.83 6.91
C TYR A 154 11.84 12.09 7.13
N PRO A 155 11.84 10.92 7.78
CA PRO A 155 13.03 10.08 7.87
C PRO A 155 13.54 9.71 6.46
N PRO A 156 14.87 9.71 6.22
CA PRO A 156 15.46 9.49 4.89
C PRO A 156 15.50 7.99 4.53
N ILE A 157 14.30 7.41 4.45
CA ILE A 157 13.98 6.00 4.16
C ILE A 157 12.73 5.99 3.27
N ASN A 158 12.07 4.84 3.12
CA ASN A 158 10.80 4.70 2.40
C ASN A 158 9.72 5.78 2.69
N TRP A 159 9.79 6.45 3.84
CA TRP A 159 8.91 7.53 4.24
C TRP A 159 8.87 8.71 3.26
N VAL A 160 9.93 8.93 2.49
CA VAL A 160 9.96 9.95 1.43
C VAL A 160 8.83 9.76 0.40
N TRP A 161 8.44 8.51 0.12
CA TRP A 161 7.34 8.24 -0.80
C TRP A 161 5.96 8.65 -0.24
N PHE A 162 5.83 8.75 1.09
CA PHE A 162 4.58 9.21 1.68
C PHE A 162 4.36 10.70 1.42
N ARG A 163 5.42 11.51 1.55
CA ARG A 163 5.37 12.93 1.24
C ARG A 163 5.20 13.19 -0.27
N ILE A 164 5.99 12.52 -1.12
CA ILE A 164 5.87 12.65 -2.59
C ILE A 164 4.44 12.41 -3.06
N VAL A 165 3.80 11.32 -2.62
CA VAL A 165 2.44 10.96 -3.06
C VAL A 165 1.40 11.97 -2.59
N VAL A 166 1.46 12.40 -1.32
CA VAL A 166 0.52 13.39 -0.78
C VAL A 166 0.66 14.72 -1.51
N GLU A 167 1.88 15.24 -1.67
CA GLU A 167 2.11 16.54 -2.32
C GLU A 167 1.81 16.52 -3.81
N SER A 168 2.02 15.39 -4.49
CA SER A 168 1.62 15.23 -5.89
C SER A 168 0.11 15.25 -6.06
N PHE A 169 -0.64 14.62 -5.15
CA PHE A 169 -2.09 14.72 -5.12
C PHE A 169 -2.54 16.16 -4.84
N LEU A 170 -1.97 16.82 -3.83
CA LEU A 170 -2.28 18.21 -3.50
C LEU A 170 -2.05 19.14 -4.70
N ARG A 171 -0.92 19.01 -5.40
CA ARG A 171 -0.63 19.76 -6.62
C ARG A 171 -1.75 19.63 -7.66
N GLU A 172 -2.21 18.41 -7.95
CA GLU A 172 -3.25 18.15 -8.95
C GLU A 172 -4.68 18.44 -8.46
N ALA A 173 -4.88 18.52 -7.14
CA ALA A 173 -6.11 18.94 -6.50
C ALA A 173 -6.19 20.47 -6.30
N GLY A 174 -5.13 21.22 -6.63
CA GLY A 174 -5.06 22.68 -6.42
C GLY A 174 -4.74 23.09 -4.98
N GLY A 175 -4.26 22.15 -4.15
CA GLY A 175 -3.81 22.39 -2.78
C GLY A 175 -2.33 22.83 -2.68
N PRO A 176 -1.84 23.08 -1.46
CA PRO A 176 -0.45 23.46 -1.21
C PRO A 176 0.50 22.29 -1.46
N TRP A 177 1.65 22.56 -2.06
CA TRP A 177 2.73 21.58 -2.29
C TRP A 177 4.07 22.32 -2.44
N SER A 178 5.17 21.58 -2.33
CA SER A 178 6.53 22.08 -2.39
C SER A 178 7.36 21.28 -3.40
N ALA A 179 7.86 21.96 -4.43
CA ALA A 179 8.80 21.35 -5.37
C ALA A 179 10.09 20.91 -4.66
N GLU A 180 10.56 21.71 -3.68
CA GLU A 180 11.75 21.40 -2.91
C GLU A 180 11.60 20.12 -2.09
N ASP A 181 10.43 19.87 -1.49
CA ASP A 181 10.17 18.64 -0.73
C ASP A 181 10.25 17.41 -1.64
N ILE A 182 9.62 17.48 -2.82
CA ILE A 182 9.64 16.40 -3.80
C ILE A 182 11.06 16.17 -4.35
N GLU A 183 11.80 17.23 -4.68
CA GLU A 183 13.18 17.12 -5.17
C GLU A 183 14.11 16.47 -4.14
N GLN A 184 14.02 16.90 -2.87
CA GLN A 184 14.80 16.31 -1.78
C GLN A 184 14.47 14.83 -1.58
N ASP A 185 13.19 14.47 -1.60
CA ASP A 185 12.73 13.10 -1.42
C ASP A 185 13.14 12.17 -2.57
N LEU A 186 13.08 12.67 -3.81
CA LEU A 186 13.59 11.95 -4.97
C LEU A 186 15.10 11.71 -4.89
N ALA A 187 15.87 12.70 -4.42
CA ALA A 187 17.30 12.56 -4.20
C ALA A 187 17.62 11.51 -3.11
N VAL A 188 16.84 11.49 -2.02
CA VAL A 188 16.95 10.43 -1.01
C VAL A 188 16.65 9.07 -1.63
N HIS A 189 15.54 8.91 -2.36
CA HIS A 189 15.21 7.63 -3.00
C HIS A 189 16.33 7.15 -3.94
N GLN A 190 16.91 8.06 -4.74
CA GLN A 190 18.05 7.73 -5.60
C GLN A 190 19.25 7.21 -4.81
N SER A 191 19.53 7.77 -3.62
CA SER A 191 20.60 7.30 -2.74
C SER A 191 20.39 5.88 -2.16
N LEU A 192 19.14 5.40 -2.15
CA LEU A 192 18.78 4.05 -1.69
C LEU A 192 19.06 2.97 -2.74
N ARG A 193 19.34 3.37 -4.00
CA ARG A 193 19.63 2.46 -5.10
C ARG A 193 20.93 1.69 -4.89
N ARG A 194 20.95 0.42 -5.29
CA ARG A 194 22.08 -0.51 -5.22
C ARG A 194 22.31 -1.16 -6.59
N ALA A 195 23.34 -1.99 -6.67
CA ALA A 195 23.66 -2.71 -7.90
C ALA A 195 22.52 -3.67 -8.30
N ASN A 196 22.45 -3.99 -9.59
CA ASN A 196 21.54 -5.00 -10.14
C ASN A 196 20.06 -4.72 -9.83
N GLY A 197 19.64 -3.45 -9.90
CA GLY A 197 18.25 -3.06 -9.70
C GLY A 197 17.76 -3.11 -8.26
N TRP A 198 18.53 -3.63 -7.30
CA TRP A 198 18.12 -3.66 -5.90
C TRP A 198 18.12 -2.25 -5.29
N LEU A 199 17.29 -2.06 -4.26
CA LEU A 199 17.41 -0.94 -3.32
C LEU A 199 17.70 -1.46 -1.91
N SER A 200 18.11 -0.58 -1.02
CA SER A 200 18.27 -0.88 0.41
C SER A 200 17.77 0.29 1.21
N ASP A 201 16.73 0.06 2.01
CA ASP A 201 16.10 1.11 2.79
C ASP A 201 16.98 1.57 3.97
N GLY A 202 17.32 2.85 3.96
CA GLY A 202 18.19 3.49 4.94
C GLY A 202 19.59 2.87 5.03
N GLN A 203 20.22 3.05 6.20
CA GLN A 203 21.59 2.58 6.47
C GLN A 203 21.66 1.09 6.86
N GLU A 204 20.52 0.46 7.17
CA GLU A 204 20.48 -0.89 7.78
C GLU A 204 20.67 -2.06 6.80
N ARG A 205 21.14 -1.83 5.56
CA ARG A 205 21.29 -2.87 4.51
C ARG A 205 20.01 -3.72 4.35
N SER A 206 18.84 -3.06 4.37
CA SER A 206 17.51 -3.69 4.32
C SER A 206 17.17 -4.24 2.93
N TYR A 207 17.78 -5.37 2.56
CA TYR A 207 17.39 -6.14 1.37
C TYR A 207 16.27 -7.11 1.75
N ASP A 208 15.02 -6.69 1.57
CA ASP A 208 13.87 -7.51 1.91
C ASP A 208 12.66 -7.19 1.03
N HIS A 209 11.56 -7.90 1.27
CA HIS A 209 10.33 -7.67 0.52
C HIS A 209 9.79 -6.25 0.72
N TYR A 210 10.06 -5.61 1.86
CA TYR A 210 9.62 -4.24 2.12
C TYR A 210 10.18 -3.27 1.09
N THR A 211 11.45 -3.43 0.75
CA THR A 211 12.07 -2.69 -0.34
C THR A 211 11.33 -2.91 -1.67
N GLY A 212 10.91 -4.13 -1.97
CA GLY A 212 10.07 -4.43 -3.14
C GLY A 212 8.77 -3.62 -3.15
N TRP A 213 7.93 -3.78 -2.14
CA TRP A 213 6.59 -3.18 -2.18
C TRP A 213 6.55 -1.69 -1.81
N ALA A 214 7.60 -1.13 -1.22
CA ALA A 214 7.68 0.31 -0.96
C ALA A 214 8.55 0.98 -2.03
N LEU A 215 9.82 0.61 -2.13
CA LEU A 215 10.79 1.37 -2.92
C LEU A 215 10.73 1.08 -4.42
N HIS A 216 10.28 -0.09 -4.86
CA HIS A 216 10.03 -0.32 -6.30
C HIS A 216 8.62 0.04 -6.75
N THR A 217 7.64 -0.16 -5.87
CA THR A 217 6.23 0.02 -6.21
C THR A 217 5.83 1.47 -6.31
N TYR A 218 6.16 2.30 -5.31
CA TYR A 218 5.75 3.71 -5.30
C TYR A 218 6.25 4.52 -6.51
N PRO A 219 7.52 4.46 -6.94
CA PRO A 219 7.98 5.30 -8.05
C PRO A 219 7.23 5.07 -9.36
N LEU A 220 7.00 3.80 -9.71
CA LEU A 220 6.31 3.45 -10.95
C LEU A 220 4.81 3.64 -10.83
N LEU A 221 4.22 3.37 -9.67
CA LEU A 221 2.81 3.66 -9.44
C LEU A 221 2.53 5.17 -9.44
N TRP A 222 3.41 5.97 -8.85
CA TRP A 222 3.34 7.43 -8.83
C TRP A 222 3.39 8.01 -10.25
N THR A 223 4.39 7.65 -11.04
CA THR A 223 4.49 8.10 -12.43
C THR A 223 3.39 7.54 -13.34
N HIS A 224 2.69 6.47 -12.94
CA HIS A 224 1.55 5.92 -13.66
C HIS A 224 0.23 6.65 -13.34
N LEU A 225 0.04 7.09 -12.10
CA LEU A 225 -1.23 7.68 -11.63
C LEU A 225 -1.27 9.21 -11.65
N PHE A 226 -0.10 9.86 -11.56
CA PHE A 226 0.03 11.31 -11.50
C PHE A 226 0.66 11.87 -12.78
N ASP A 227 0.27 13.09 -13.16
CA ASP A 227 0.82 13.82 -14.30
C ASP A 227 2.15 14.50 -13.94
N VAL A 228 3.15 13.67 -13.60
CA VAL A 228 4.44 14.10 -13.05
C VAL A 228 5.60 13.88 -14.01
N THR A 229 5.42 13.02 -15.02
CA THR A 229 6.48 12.67 -15.97
C THR A 229 6.74 13.85 -16.90
N GLY A 230 7.98 14.30 -16.98
CA GLY A 230 8.36 15.51 -17.71
C GLY A 230 8.21 16.82 -16.92
N SER A 231 7.64 16.78 -15.71
CA SER A 231 7.58 17.93 -14.81
C SER A 231 8.38 17.72 -13.52
N LEU A 232 7.94 16.79 -12.65
CA LEU A 232 8.59 16.49 -11.36
C LEU A 232 9.47 15.25 -11.47
N CYS A 233 9.16 14.37 -12.40
CA CYS A 233 9.93 13.17 -12.70
C CYS A 233 10.50 13.27 -14.12
N PRO A 234 11.83 13.44 -14.28
CA PRO A 234 12.47 13.31 -15.58
C PRO A 234 12.20 11.93 -16.20
N GLN A 235 12.05 11.86 -17.53
CA GLN A 235 11.76 10.60 -18.22
C GLN A 235 12.86 9.55 -17.98
N GLU A 236 14.12 9.99 -17.94
CA GLU A 236 15.28 9.14 -17.71
C GLU A 236 15.25 8.48 -16.33
N LEU A 237 14.70 9.18 -15.32
CA LEU A 237 14.54 8.64 -13.97
C LEU A 237 13.46 7.55 -13.94
N ARG A 238 12.35 7.76 -14.66
CA ARG A 238 11.30 6.76 -14.83
C ARG A 238 11.81 5.52 -15.57
N ASP A 239 12.61 5.71 -16.62
CA ASP A 239 13.22 4.62 -17.38
C ASP A 239 14.20 3.82 -16.51
N GLN A 240 14.99 4.50 -15.69
CA GLN A 240 15.88 3.88 -14.69
C GLN A 240 15.10 3.01 -13.70
N TRP A 241 14.00 3.51 -13.13
CA TRP A 241 13.15 2.74 -12.22
C TRP A 241 12.48 1.55 -12.89
N SER A 242 12.09 1.69 -14.16
CA SER A 242 11.52 0.60 -14.95
C SER A 242 12.55 -0.52 -15.15
N ALA A 243 13.79 -0.16 -15.49
CA ALA A 243 14.90 -1.12 -15.61
C ALA A 243 15.26 -1.77 -14.27
N ASP A 244 15.25 -0.99 -13.18
CA ASP A 244 15.54 -1.51 -11.84
C ASP A 244 14.46 -2.48 -11.37
N LEU A 245 13.17 -2.18 -11.59
CA LEU A 245 12.08 -3.11 -11.28
C LEU A 245 12.15 -4.36 -12.16
N ALA A 246 12.40 -4.22 -13.48
CA ALA A 246 12.61 -5.36 -14.37
C ALA A 246 13.72 -6.27 -13.80
N ARG A 247 14.81 -5.65 -13.32
CA ARG A 247 15.90 -6.42 -12.75
C ARG A 247 15.51 -7.13 -11.46
N TYR A 248 14.93 -6.39 -10.52
CA TYR A 248 14.49 -6.91 -9.23
C TYR A 248 13.48 -8.06 -9.35
N VAL A 249 12.55 -8.00 -10.30
CA VAL A 249 11.49 -9.02 -10.43
C VAL A 249 12.03 -10.39 -10.87
N ASP A 250 13.14 -10.46 -11.63
CA ASP A 250 13.79 -11.75 -11.94
C ASP A 250 14.23 -12.44 -10.65
N ASP A 251 14.91 -11.70 -9.78
CA ASP A 251 15.39 -12.23 -8.50
C ASP A 251 14.21 -12.52 -7.57
N ALA A 252 13.25 -11.61 -7.46
CA ALA A 252 12.07 -11.78 -6.62
C ALA A 252 11.26 -13.02 -7.00
N ALA A 253 11.16 -13.36 -8.30
CA ALA A 253 10.49 -14.57 -8.76
C ALA A 253 11.16 -15.85 -8.26
N VAL A 254 12.49 -15.88 -8.20
CA VAL A 254 13.28 -17.01 -7.65
C VAL A 254 13.13 -17.12 -6.14
N LEU A 255 12.81 -16.02 -5.46
CA LEU A 255 12.51 -15.98 -4.02
C LEU A 255 11.05 -16.36 -3.69
N VAL A 256 10.29 -16.90 -4.65
CA VAL A 256 8.96 -17.49 -4.44
C VAL A 256 9.07 -19.01 -4.44
N GLY A 257 8.64 -19.63 -3.34
CA GLY A 257 8.55 -21.08 -3.21
C GLY A 257 7.60 -21.70 -4.22
N VAL A 258 7.82 -22.99 -4.53
CA VAL A 258 6.94 -23.78 -5.42
C VAL A 258 5.49 -23.82 -4.89
N ASP A 259 5.33 -23.73 -3.57
CA ASP A 259 4.06 -23.65 -2.84
C ASP A 259 3.41 -22.26 -2.85
N GLY A 260 4.04 -21.29 -3.51
CA GLY A 260 3.59 -19.90 -3.58
C GLY A 260 4.04 -19.00 -2.43
N SER A 261 4.72 -19.53 -1.40
CA SER A 261 5.22 -18.68 -0.31
C SER A 261 6.30 -17.73 -0.82
N PRO A 262 6.22 -16.41 -0.58
CA PRO A 262 7.42 -15.58 -0.67
C PRO A 262 8.42 -16.03 0.40
N LEU A 263 9.72 -15.90 0.13
CA LEU A 263 10.76 -16.19 1.12
C LEU A 263 10.50 -15.41 2.41
N MET A 264 10.55 -16.05 3.58
CA MET A 264 10.31 -15.34 4.84
C MET A 264 11.55 -14.50 5.22
N GLN A 265 11.67 -13.30 4.64
CA GLN A 265 12.85 -12.43 4.77
C GLN A 265 12.50 -10.97 5.06
N GLY A 266 13.09 -10.44 6.14
CA GLY A 266 13.14 -9.02 6.47
C GLY A 266 12.03 -8.51 7.38
N ARG A 267 11.75 -7.20 7.27
CA ARG A 267 10.82 -6.49 8.17
C ARG A 267 9.38 -6.52 7.65
N SER A 268 8.44 -6.31 8.59
CA SER A 268 7.01 -6.17 8.32
C SER A 268 6.38 -7.34 7.55
N LEU A 269 6.89 -8.55 7.76
CA LEU A 269 6.43 -9.78 7.09
C LEU A 269 4.93 -10.07 7.25
N THR A 270 4.28 -9.47 8.25
CA THR A 270 2.82 -9.53 8.41
C THR A 270 2.06 -8.91 7.24
N TYR A 271 2.69 -8.05 6.41
CA TYR A 271 2.12 -7.53 5.15
C TYR A 271 2.33 -8.52 4.02
N ARG A 272 2.02 -9.79 4.30
CA ARG A 272 2.39 -10.94 3.48
C ARG A 272 1.93 -10.85 2.01
N PHE A 273 0.78 -10.22 1.75
CA PHE A 273 0.31 -9.98 0.39
C PHE A 273 1.05 -8.85 -0.34
N ALA A 274 1.75 -7.96 0.39
CA ALA A 274 2.53 -6.87 -0.20
C ALA A 274 3.71 -7.39 -1.01
N ALA A 275 4.22 -8.59 -0.70
CA ALA A 275 5.27 -9.22 -1.50
C ALA A 275 4.87 -9.41 -2.99
N ALA A 276 3.57 -9.44 -3.31
CA ALA A 276 3.09 -9.50 -4.69
C ALA A 276 3.12 -8.15 -5.42
N ALA A 277 3.27 -7.03 -4.71
CA ALA A 277 3.17 -5.68 -5.25
C ALA A 277 4.11 -5.39 -6.43
N PRO A 278 5.42 -5.75 -6.38
CA PRO A 278 6.35 -5.44 -7.45
C PRO A 278 5.97 -6.11 -8.78
N PHE A 279 5.47 -7.35 -8.71
CA PHE A 279 5.01 -8.09 -9.87
C PHE A 279 3.83 -7.39 -10.55
N TRP A 280 2.86 -6.92 -9.76
CA TRP A 280 1.69 -6.23 -10.29
C TRP A 280 2.00 -4.84 -10.81
N VAL A 281 2.86 -4.08 -10.12
CA VAL A 281 3.30 -2.77 -10.60
C VAL A 281 4.03 -2.91 -11.93
N GLY A 282 4.92 -3.89 -12.06
CA GLY A 282 5.60 -4.17 -13.33
C GLY A 282 4.62 -4.46 -14.45
N ALA A 283 3.56 -5.24 -14.17
CA ALA A 283 2.53 -5.55 -15.15
C ALA A 283 1.71 -4.33 -15.58
N ILE A 284 1.26 -3.48 -14.65
CA ILE A 284 0.40 -2.32 -14.98
C ILE A 284 1.18 -1.18 -15.64
N THR A 285 2.47 -1.02 -15.33
CA THR A 285 3.32 0.02 -15.91
C THR A 285 4.05 -0.43 -17.18
N GLY A 286 3.86 -1.69 -17.59
CA GLY A 286 4.43 -2.23 -18.82
C GLY A 286 5.93 -2.47 -18.75
N VAL A 287 6.47 -2.73 -17.56
CA VAL A 287 7.88 -3.10 -17.41
C VAL A 287 8.16 -4.37 -18.21
N SER A 288 9.05 -4.24 -19.18
CA SER A 288 9.45 -5.33 -20.08
C SER A 288 10.36 -6.33 -19.37
N GLY A 289 10.26 -7.61 -19.74
CA GLY A 289 11.24 -8.63 -19.38
C GLY A 289 10.66 -9.87 -18.69
N GLN A 290 9.47 -9.76 -18.10
CA GLN A 290 8.81 -10.90 -17.46
C GLN A 290 7.69 -11.46 -18.32
N GLU A 291 7.67 -12.78 -18.47
CA GLU A 291 6.54 -13.47 -19.07
C GLU A 291 5.28 -13.28 -18.19
N PRO A 292 4.12 -12.88 -18.76
CA PRO A 292 2.90 -12.71 -17.98
C PRO A 292 2.49 -13.95 -17.18
N GLY A 293 2.85 -15.14 -17.66
CA GLY A 293 2.64 -16.40 -16.94
C GLY A 293 3.44 -16.50 -15.63
N LEU A 294 4.69 -16.01 -15.61
CA LEU A 294 5.54 -16.01 -14.42
C LEU A 294 5.01 -15.02 -13.38
N VAL A 295 4.68 -13.80 -13.80
CA VAL A 295 4.04 -12.77 -12.95
C VAL A 295 2.76 -13.32 -12.31
N ARG A 296 1.88 -13.92 -13.11
CA ARG A 296 0.62 -14.51 -12.62
C ARG A 296 0.88 -15.63 -11.63
N ARG A 297 1.84 -16.52 -11.93
CA ARG A 297 2.20 -17.65 -11.06
C ARG A 297 2.75 -17.17 -9.72
N ALA A 298 3.71 -16.24 -9.73
CA ALA A 298 4.31 -15.69 -8.51
C ALA A 298 3.25 -15.01 -7.66
N ALA A 299 2.56 -14.00 -8.21
CA ALA A 299 1.63 -13.19 -7.45
C ALA A 299 0.39 -13.96 -6.99
N SER A 300 -0.27 -14.72 -7.88
CA SER A 300 -1.45 -15.50 -7.50
C SER A 300 -1.09 -16.71 -6.63
N GLY A 301 0.15 -17.21 -6.75
CA GLY A 301 0.72 -18.21 -5.87
C GLY A 301 0.81 -17.70 -4.44
N MET A 302 1.30 -16.47 -4.23
CA MET A 302 1.34 -15.83 -2.91
C MET A 302 -0.04 -15.67 -2.31
N LEU A 303 -1.00 -15.13 -3.09
CA LEU A 303 -2.37 -14.96 -2.60
C LEU A 303 -2.96 -16.31 -2.16
N ARG A 304 -2.89 -17.31 -3.04
CA ARG A 304 -3.38 -18.66 -2.77
C ARG A 304 -2.70 -19.26 -1.54
N HIS A 305 -1.36 -19.19 -1.48
CA HIS A 305 -0.57 -19.73 -0.38
C HIS A 305 -1.10 -19.25 0.97
N PHE A 306 -1.29 -17.94 1.12
CA PHE A 306 -1.77 -17.39 2.38
C PHE A 306 -3.24 -17.75 2.65
N VAL A 307 -4.11 -17.68 1.65
CA VAL A 307 -5.54 -18.01 1.84
C VAL A 307 -5.73 -19.48 2.21
N ASP A 308 -5.07 -20.41 1.49
CA ASP A 308 -5.15 -21.85 1.74
C ASP A 308 -4.55 -22.23 3.11
N ASN A 309 -3.59 -21.45 3.62
CA ASN A 309 -2.98 -21.64 4.95
C ASN A 309 -3.66 -20.82 6.06
N GLY A 310 -4.89 -20.32 5.85
CA GLY A 310 -5.70 -19.71 6.90
C GLY A 310 -5.33 -18.27 7.25
N ALA A 311 -4.75 -17.51 6.31
CA ALA A 311 -4.50 -16.07 6.49
C ALA A 311 -5.74 -15.27 6.87
N LEU A 312 -6.87 -15.64 6.27
CA LEU A 312 -8.18 -15.10 6.59
C LEU A 312 -8.79 -16.00 7.66
N GLU A 313 -9.00 -15.45 8.86
CA GLU A 313 -9.73 -16.15 9.92
C GLU A 313 -11.18 -16.44 9.47
N PRO A 314 -11.95 -17.26 10.23
CA PRO A 314 -13.35 -17.54 9.89
C PRO A 314 -14.22 -16.29 9.73
N ASP A 315 -13.90 -15.23 10.48
CA ASP A 315 -14.55 -13.91 10.39
C ASP A 315 -14.11 -13.08 9.16
N GLY A 316 -13.13 -13.56 8.40
CA GLY A 316 -12.59 -12.91 7.20
C GLY A 316 -11.54 -11.83 7.47
N VAL A 317 -11.20 -11.55 8.73
CA VAL A 317 -10.24 -10.52 9.12
C VAL A 317 -8.81 -11.08 9.11
N LEU A 318 -7.86 -10.28 8.62
CA LEU A 318 -6.44 -10.61 8.70
C LEU A 318 -5.91 -10.38 10.12
N ARG A 319 -5.36 -11.43 10.73
CA ARG A 319 -4.67 -11.35 12.03
C ARG A 319 -3.18 -11.09 11.86
N LEU A 320 -2.56 -10.61 12.93
CA LEU A 320 -1.12 -10.42 13.01
C LEU A 320 -0.39 -11.76 12.94
N GLY A 321 0.31 -12.04 11.85
CA GLY A 321 1.19 -13.20 11.74
C GLY A 321 1.46 -13.58 10.29
N TRP A 322 2.26 -14.62 10.09
CA TRP A 322 2.63 -15.09 8.75
C TRP A 322 1.50 -15.89 8.09
N HIS A 323 0.93 -16.86 8.81
CA HIS A 323 -0.25 -17.63 8.36
C HIS A 323 -1.45 -17.37 9.26
N ARG A 324 -1.31 -17.61 10.56
CA ARG A 324 -2.33 -17.39 11.59
C ARG A 324 -1.89 -16.33 12.58
N GLU A 325 -2.75 -15.99 13.53
CA GLU A 325 -2.37 -15.10 14.62
C GLU A 325 -1.11 -15.61 15.35
N TRP A 326 -0.08 -14.78 15.35
CA TRP A 326 1.18 -14.95 16.05
C TRP A 326 1.66 -13.58 16.55
N PRO A 327 1.18 -13.12 17.72
CA PRO A 327 1.45 -11.76 18.19
C PRO A 327 2.94 -11.46 18.43
N ARG A 328 3.79 -12.49 18.47
CA ARG A 328 5.24 -12.39 18.68
C ARG A 328 6.04 -12.10 17.39
N SER A 329 5.45 -12.13 16.19
CA SER A 329 6.16 -11.84 14.93
C SER A 329 6.37 -10.36 14.68
N VAL A 330 5.79 -9.48 15.51
CA VAL A 330 5.98 -8.04 15.34
C VAL A 330 7.28 -7.63 16.01
N SER A 331 8.31 -7.38 15.19
CA SER A 331 9.59 -6.88 15.67
C SER A 331 9.41 -5.47 16.26
N PRO A 332 10.05 -5.14 17.41
CA PRO A 332 10.20 -3.75 17.79
C PRO A 332 11.05 -3.04 16.71
N THR A 333 10.59 -1.91 16.19
CA THR A 333 11.41 -1.07 15.32
C THR A 333 12.56 -0.52 16.17
N PRO A 334 13.83 -0.67 15.78
CA PRO A 334 14.91 0.00 16.50
C PRO A 334 14.79 1.51 16.26
N VAL A 335 14.64 2.27 17.35
CA VAL A 335 14.92 3.72 17.35
C VAL A 335 16.38 3.87 17.77
N PRO A 336 17.19 4.75 17.15
CA PRO A 336 18.56 4.98 17.59
C PRO A 336 18.57 5.49 19.03
N VAL A 337 19.04 4.66 19.97
CA VAL A 337 19.30 5.10 21.34
C VAL A 337 20.52 6.03 21.28
N ARG A 338 20.33 7.33 21.55
CA ARG A 338 21.46 8.20 21.91
C ARG A 338 22.15 7.58 23.12
N ARG A 339 23.41 7.15 22.96
CA ARG A 339 24.26 6.67 24.06
C ARG A 339 24.55 7.84 25.01
N THR A 340 23.71 8.01 26.04
CA THR A 340 24.11 8.68 27.27
C THR A 340 24.32 7.62 28.33
N GLY A 341 25.57 7.48 28.79
CA GLY A 341 25.99 6.43 29.70
C GLY A 341 25.23 6.45 31.02
N ARG A 342 24.31 5.51 31.20
CA ARG A 342 23.89 4.88 32.46
C ARG A 342 23.06 3.65 32.09
N ARG A 343 23.48 2.47 32.57
CA ARG A 343 22.73 1.22 32.40
C ARG A 343 21.33 1.42 32.97
N LYS A 344 20.31 1.28 32.14
CA LYS A 344 18.91 1.04 32.55
C LYS A 344 18.33 -0.04 31.66
N GLU A 345 17.51 -0.87 32.29
CA GLU A 345 17.04 -2.18 31.86
C GLU A 345 16.32 -2.16 30.50
N CYS A 346 16.54 -3.23 29.74
CA CYS A 346 15.83 -3.54 28.51
C CYS A 346 14.33 -3.73 28.80
N SER A 347 13.51 -2.74 28.45
CA SER A 347 12.07 -2.90 28.29
C SER A 347 11.73 -2.74 26.80
N GLY A 348 12.07 -3.77 26.02
CA GLY A 348 11.65 -3.88 24.63
C GLY A 348 10.21 -4.39 24.58
N TRP A 349 9.29 -3.58 24.07
CA TRP A 349 7.88 -3.96 23.91
C TRP A 349 7.40 -3.67 22.47
N PRO A 350 6.64 -4.60 21.86
CA PRO A 350 6.46 -4.67 20.42
C PRO A 350 5.46 -3.63 19.87
N HIS A 351 5.63 -3.27 18.60
CA HIS A 351 4.56 -2.67 17.80
C HIS A 351 3.40 -3.67 17.72
N ARG A 352 2.15 -3.20 17.75
CA ARG A 352 0.97 -4.08 17.75
C ARG A 352 -0.12 -3.46 16.86
N ARG A 353 -0.18 -3.87 15.59
CA ARG A 353 -1.35 -4.41 14.85
C ARG A 353 -1.51 -4.04 13.39
N ILE A 354 -2.18 -5.02 12.76
CA ILE A 354 -2.83 -5.24 11.46
C ILE A 354 -2.62 -4.15 10.42
N ILE A 355 -2.05 -4.58 9.30
CA ILE A 355 -1.68 -3.67 8.22
C ILE A 355 -1.96 -4.41 6.92
N LEU A 356 -3.02 -3.98 6.26
CA LEU A 356 -3.22 -4.27 4.85
C LEU A 356 -2.26 -3.38 4.07
N TYR A 357 -1.07 -3.89 3.78
CA TYR A 357 -0.40 -3.54 2.54
C TYR A 357 -0.38 -4.79 1.67
N GLY A 358 -0.65 -4.58 0.38
CA GLY A 358 -0.63 -5.63 -0.62
C GLY A 358 -2.00 -6.08 -1.08
N GLN A 359 -2.69 -5.24 -1.83
CA GLN A 359 -3.65 -5.70 -2.81
C GLN A 359 -3.47 -4.87 -4.08
N LEU A 360 -2.43 -5.19 -4.84
CA LEU A 360 -2.36 -4.75 -6.23
C LEU A 360 -2.99 -5.87 -7.06
N SER A 361 -4.08 -5.57 -7.75
CA SER A 361 -4.46 -6.18 -9.03
C SER A 361 -5.79 -5.61 -9.49
N ASN A 362 -5.72 -4.70 -10.47
CA ASN A 362 -6.53 -4.68 -11.68
C ASN A 362 -6.36 -3.32 -12.35
N VAL A 363 -5.57 -3.27 -13.43
CA VAL A 363 -5.74 -2.24 -14.45
C VAL A 363 -5.96 -2.98 -15.75
N HIS A 364 -7.07 -2.66 -16.40
CA HIS A 364 -7.40 -3.23 -17.68
C HIS A 364 -6.37 -2.77 -18.70
N CYS A 365 -5.87 -3.75 -19.45
CA CYS A 365 -5.04 -3.65 -20.64
C CYS A 365 -5.32 -2.36 -21.43
N ARG A 366 -4.30 -1.73 -22.02
CA ARG A 366 -4.54 -1.05 -23.30
C ARG A 366 -4.96 -2.14 -24.30
N TRP A 367 -6.28 -2.31 -24.45
CA TRP A 367 -6.95 -3.05 -25.51
C TRP A 367 -6.39 -2.58 -26.86
N THR A 368 -5.66 -3.35 -27.67
CA THR A 368 -6.24 -4.37 -28.58
C THR A 368 -5.23 -5.30 -29.28
N LYS A 369 -3.98 -5.51 -28.80
CA LYS A 369 -2.98 -6.23 -29.64
C LYS A 369 -2.18 -7.41 -29.09
N ALA A 370 -2.30 -7.79 -27.81
CA ALA A 370 -1.45 -8.87 -27.25
C ALA A 370 -2.21 -10.09 -26.70
N MET A 371 -3.54 -10.17 -26.84
CA MET A 371 -4.33 -11.35 -26.44
C MET A 371 -5.00 -12.06 -27.64
N SER A 372 -4.48 -11.84 -28.85
CA SER A 372 -4.96 -12.51 -30.07
C SER A 372 -3.94 -13.41 -30.76
N HIS A 373 -2.71 -13.55 -30.23
CA HIS A 373 -1.72 -14.46 -30.81
C HIS A 373 -0.88 -15.15 -29.72
N GLY A 374 -0.95 -16.49 -29.69
CA GLY A 374 0.02 -17.38 -29.05
C GLY A 374 -0.42 -17.98 -27.72
#